data_AF-A0A936FEA9-F1
#
_entry.id   AF-A0A936FEA9-F1
#
_cell.length_a   1.000
_cell.length_b   1.000
_cell.length_c   1.000
_cell.angle_alpha   90.00
_cell.angle_beta   90.00
_cell.angle_gamma   90.00
#
_symmetry.space_group_name_H-M   'P 1'
#
loop_
_entity.id
_entity.type
_entity.pdbx_description
1 polymer ?
#
loop_
_entity_poly.entity_id
_entity_poly.type
_entity_poly.pdbx_seq_one_letter_code
_entity_poly.pdbx_strand_id
1 'polypeptide(L)'
;MADPMRIRAQAAGDKATVRVLMSHEMESGQRKDASGKLVPAWHIADVTASLNGKPVFSCEWGPAVSKNPFLQFNVKGAKAGDKISVTWKDNKGETRTDEATVS
;
A
#
# COMPACT_ATOMS: atom_id res chain seq x y z
N MET A 1 10.99 -11.45 -3.30
CA MET A 1 9.66 -11.08 -3.81
C MET A 1 8.83 -10.77 -2.59
N ALA A 2 8.43 -9.52 -2.41
CA ALA A 2 7.56 -9.13 -1.31
C ALA A 2 6.26 -9.96 -1.27
N ASP A 3 5.71 -10.20 -0.07
CA ASP A 3 4.47 -10.99 0.06
C ASP A 3 3.26 -10.28 -0.57
N PRO A 4 2.24 -11.04 -1.01
CA PRO A 4 0.97 -10.48 -1.47
C PRO A 4 0.32 -9.51 -0.49
N MET A 5 -0.13 -8.37 -1.00
CA MET A 5 -0.99 -7.46 -0.25
C MET A 5 -2.32 -8.14 0.05
N ARG A 6 -2.83 -7.92 1.26
CA ARG A 6 -4.19 -8.32 1.62
C ARG A 6 -5.10 -7.13 1.36
N ILE A 7 -5.79 -7.16 0.22
CA ILE A 7 -6.73 -6.12 -0.19
C ILE A 7 -8.15 -6.61 0.07
N ARG A 8 -8.95 -5.81 0.78
CA ARG A 8 -10.39 -6.02 0.95
C ARG A 8 -11.11 -4.76 0.49
N ALA A 9 -11.92 -4.89 -0.56
CA ALA A 9 -12.74 -3.80 -1.07
C ALA A 9 -14.22 -4.18 -0.89
N GLN A 10 -14.97 -3.36 -0.15
CA GLN A 10 -16.37 -3.62 0.17
C GLN A 10 -17.24 -2.45 -0.30
N ALA A 11 -18.23 -2.73 -1.14
CA ALA A 11 -19.22 -1.75 -1.54
C ALA A 11 -20.13 -1.39 -0.36
N ALA A 12 -20.42 -0.11 -0.18
CA ALA A 12 -21.32 0.43 0.82
C ALA A 12 -22.00 1.69 0.28
N GLY A 13 -23.26 1.56 -0.16
CA GLY A 13 -24.01 2.66 -0.75
C GLY A 13 -23.41 3.10 -2.10
N ASP A 14 -22.98 4.36 -2.19
CA ASP A 14 -22.43 4.97 -3.40
C ASP A 14 -20.89 4.92 -3.47
N LYS A 15 -20.24 4.17 -2.58
CA LYS A 15 -18.78 4.08 -2.47
C LYS A 15 -18.33 2.67 -2.13
N ALA A 16 -17.05 2.38 -2.33
CA ALA A 16 -16.39 1.21 -1.77
C ALA A 16 -15.34 1.62 -0.74
N THR A 17 -15.32 0.95 0.41
CA THR A 17 -14.23 1.05 1.39
C THR A 17 -13.17 0.03 1.04
N VAL A 18 -11.96 0.49 0.76
CA VAL A 18 -10.80 -0.34 0.45
C VAL A 18 -9.87 -0.33 1.65
N ARG A 19 -9.46 -1.52 2.08
CA ARG A 19 -8.45 -1.75 3.12
C ARG A 19 -7.33 -2.58 2.54
N VAL A 20 -6.10 -2.13 2.73
CA VAL A 20 -4.89 -2.75 2.21
C VAL A 20 -3.93 -2.97 3.36
N LEU A 21 -3.46 -4.21 3.53
CA LEU A 21 -2.33 -4.52 4.40
C LEU A 21 -1.16 -4.95 3.53
N MET A 22 -0.03 -4.26 3.68
CA MET A 22 1.19 -4.49 2.90
C MET A 22 2.24 -5.14 3.81
N SER A 23 2.81 -6.29 3.40
CA SER A 23 3.92 -6.92 4.13
C SER A 23 5.22 -6.21 3.75
N HIS A 24 5.69 -5.30 4.60
CA HIS A 24 6.91 -4.54 4.37
C HIS A 24 7.52 -4.09 5.70
N GLU A 25 8.86 -4.17 5.82
CA GLU A 25 9.58 -3.89 7.06
C GLU A 25 9.51 -2.41 7.49
N MET A 26 9.53 -1.48 6.52
CA MET A 26 9.51 -0.03 6.77
C MET A 26 10.62 0.41 7.73
N GLU A 27 11.86 -0.01 7.45
CA GLU A 27 13.04 0.40 8.22
C GLU A 27 13.22 1.91 8.11
N SER A 28 13.18 2.60 9.25
CA SER A 28 13.10 4.06 9.29
C SER A 28 14.43 4.74 9.00
N GLY A 29 15.54 4.01 9.09
CA GLY A 29 16.89 4.58 9.03
C GLY A 29 17.44 5.02 10.39
N GLN A 30 16.63 4.93 11.45
CA GLN A 30 16.99 5.43 12.79
C GLN A 30 17.49 4.34 13.74
N ARG A 31 17.19 3.07 13.44
CA ARG A 31 17.61 1.93 14.25
C ARG A 31 19.12 1.70 14.12
N LYS A 32 19.76 1.34 15.24
CA LYS A 32 21.15 0.90 15.26
C LYS A 32 21.26 -0.63 15.28
N ASP A 33 22.28 -1.16 14.63
CA ASP A 33 22.66 -2.57 14.73
C ASP A 33 23.48 -2.85 16.01
N ALA A 34 23.88 -4.11 16.20
CA ALA A 34 24.70 -4.54 17.34
C ALA A 34 26.09 -3.88 17.39
N SER A 35 26.58 -3.33 16.27
CA SER A 35 27.83 -2.57 16.19
C SER A 35 27.62 -1.06 16.41
N GLY A 36 26.39 -0.62 16.69
CA GLY A 36 26.03 0.77 16.90
C GLY A 36 25.88 1.60 15.61
N LYS A 37 25.96 0.97 14.43
CA LYS A 37 25.80 1.66 13.14
C LYS A 37 24.32 1.78 12.78
N LEU A 38 23.96 2.89 12.13
CA LEU A 38 22.59 3.08 11.62
C LEU A 38 22.30 2.09 10.51
N VAL A 39 21.14 1.45 10.59
CA VAL A 39 20.63 0.61 9.51
C VAL A 39 20.01 1.51 8.45
N PRO A 40 20.36 1.38 7.16
CA PRO A 40 19.83 2.25 6.11
C PRO A 40 18.30 2.18 6.00
N ALA A 41 17.67 3.32 5.74
CA ALA A 41 16.22 3.40 5.56
C ALA A 41 15.77 2.53 4.38
N TRP A 42 14.70 1.77 4.60
CA TRP A 42 14.07 0.93 3.60
C TRP A 42 12.56 0.94 3.80
N HIS A 43 11.86 1.72 3.00
CA HIS A 43 10.43 1.97 3.14
C HIS A 43 9.77 2.08 1.77
N ILE A 44 8.48 1.77 1.74
CA ILE A 44 7.61 2.09 0.61
C ILE A 44 7.58 3.62 0.46
N ALA A 45 7.92 4.10 -0.72
CA ALA A 45 8.01 5.51 -1.06
C ALA A 45 6.78 5.99 -1.83
N ASP A 46 6.28 5.19 -2.78
CA ASP A 46 5.12 5.54 -3.59
C ASP A 46 4.03 4.48 -3.46
N VAL A 47 2.77 4.90 -3.33
CA VAL A 47 1.60 4.03 -3.42
C VAL A 47 0.58 4.65 -4.36
N THR A 48 0.07 3.87 -5.30
CA THR A 48 -0.99 4.27 -6.23
C THR A 48 -2.11 3.24 -6.16
N ALA A 49 -3.36 3.71 -6.09
CA ALA A 49 -4.53 2.85 -6.26
C ALA A 49 -5.33 3.25 -7.50
N SER A 50 -5.91 2.25 -8.17
CA SER A 50 -6.70 2.41 -9.38
C SER A 50 -8.01 1.64 -9.29
N LEU A 51 -9.09 2.21 -9.83
CA LEU A 51 -10.39 1.56 -10.04
C LEU A 51 -10.55 1.30 -11.54
N ASN A 52 -10.68 0.03 -11.93
CA ASN A 52 -10.83 -0.38 -13.33
C ASN A 52 -9.75 0.23 -14.26
N GLY A 53 -8.51 0.29 -13.76
CA GLY A 53 -7.35 0.86 -14.47
C GLY A 53 -7.24 2.39 -14.42
N LYS A 54 -8.20 3.11 -13.82
CA LYS A 54 -8.12 4.56 -13.63
C LYS A 54 -7.57 4.88 -12.24
N PRO A 55 -6.47 5.64 -12.12
CA PRO A 55 -5.95 6.07 -10.83
C PRO A 55 -7.02 6.82 -10.02
N VAL A 56 -7.22 6.40 -8.78
CA VAL A 56 -8.14 7.05 -7.83
C VAL A 56 -7.40 7.90 -6.81
N PHE A 57 -6.17 7.53 -6.46
CA PHE A 57 -5.23 8.39 -5.76
C PHE A 57 -3.79 7.87 -5.93
N SER A 58 -2.84 8.74 -5.64
CA SER A 58 -1.45 8.42 -5.36
C SER A 58 -1.01 9.09 -4.06
N CYS A 59 -0.08 8.49 -3.34
CA CYS A 59 0.54 9.11 -2.17
C CYS A 59 2.02 8.73 -2.06
N GLU A 60 2.76 9.67 -1.48
CA GLU A 60 4.16 9.50 -1.14
C GLU A 60 4.28 9.23 0.36
N TRP A 61 5.04 8.22 0.72
CA TRP A 61 5.27 7.79 2.09
C TRP A 61 6.72 8.04 2.49
N GLY A 62 6.89 8.37 3.76
CA GLY A 62 8.20 8.49 4.38
C GLY A 62 8.51 7.34 5.33
N PRO A 63 9.73 7.32 5.90
CA PRO A 63 10.18 6.29 6.84
C PRO A 63 9.42 6.26 8.18
N ALA A 64 8.51 7.21 8.41
CA ALA A 64 7.69 7.27 9.61
C ALA A 64 6.43 6.38 9.54
N VAL A 65 6.09 5.84 8.37
CA VAL A 65 5.00 4.88 8.24
C VAL A 65 5.41 3.56 8.90
N SER A 66 4.53 3.01 9.73
CA SER A 66 4.83 1.81 10.53
C SER A 66 5.03 0.57 9.68
N LYS A 67 5.81 -0.39 10.21
CA LYS A 67 5.94 -1.75 9.69
C LYS A 67 4.56 -2.36 9.42
N ASN A 68 4.48 -3.14 8.34
CA ASN A 68 3.25 -3.70 7.80
C ASN A 68 2.17 -2.63 7.57
N PRO A 69 2.39 -1.66 6.66
CA PRO A 69 1.50 -0.54 6.46
C PRO A 69 0.05 -0.97 6.22
N PHE A 70 -0.85 -0.32 6.96
CA PHE A 70 -2.29 -0.41 6.74
C PHE A 70 -2.80 0.87 6.10
N LEU A 71 -3.41 0.74 4.93
CA LEU A 71 -4.02 1.85 4.20
C LEU A 71 -5.51 1.61 4.04
N GLN A 72 -6.31 2.59 4.45
CA GLN A 72 -7.76 2.60 4.24
C GLN A 72 -8.18 3.86 3.51
N PHE A 73 -8.97 3.69 2.45
CA PHE A 73 -9.54 4.81 1.69
C PHE A 73 -10.94 4.44 1.18
N ASN A 74 -11.70 5.46 0.79
CA ASN A 74 -13.00 5.28 0.17
C ASN A 74 -12.94 5.70 -1.30
N VAL A 75 -13.51 4.90 -2.18
CA VAL A 75 -13.63 5.21 -3.61
C VAL A 75 -15.10 5.45 -3.92
N LYS A 76 -15.45 6.69 -4.26
CA LYS A 76 -16.81 7.03 -4.68
C LYS A 76 -17.12 6.43 -6.05
N GLY A 77 -18.32 5.90 -6.23
CA GLY A 77 -18.80 5.32 -7.49
C GLY A 77 -18.33 3.88 -7.77
N ALA A 78 -17.48 3.30 -6.92
CA ALA A 78 -17.08 1.90 -7.02
C ALA A 78 -18.24 0.97 -6.62
N LYS A 79 -18.48 -0.06 -7.42
CA LYS A 79 -19.59 -1.02 -7.30
C LYS A 79 -19.04 -2.44 -7.17
N ALA A 80 -19.88 -3.34 -6.67
CA ALA A 80 -19.55 -4.77 -6.66
C ALA A 80 -19.19 -5.26 -8.07
N GLY A 81 -18.12 -6.03 -8.18
CA GLY A 81 -17.55 -6.49 -9.46
C GLY A 81 -16.47 -5.58 -10.04
N ASP A 82 -16.34 -4.33 -9.58
CA ASP A 82 -15.24 -3.46 -9.99
C ASP A 82 -13.89 -3.99 -9.48
N LYS A 83 -12.82 -3.64 -10.18
CA LYS A 83 -11.46 -4.05 -9.86
C LYS A 83 -10.69 -2.91 -9.22
N ILE A 84 -10.23 -3.14 -7.98
CA ILE A 84 -9.25 -2.26 -7.33
C ILE A 84 -7.87 -2.87 -7.53
N SER A 85 -6.95 -2.06 -8.08
CA SER A 85 -5.53 -2.38 -8.17
C SER A 85 -4.76 -1.45 -7.25
N VAL A 86 -3.78 -1.96 -6.53
CA VAL A 86 -2.87 -1.18 -5.70
C VAL A 86 -1.45 -1.53 -6.13
N THR A 87 -0.64 -0.51 -6.36
CA THR A 87 0.78 -0.63 -6.67
C THR A 87 1.56 0.16 -5.65
N TRP A 88 2.63 -0.44 -5.13
CA TRP A 88 3.62 0.30 -4.35
C TRP A 88 5.02 0.15 -4.95
N LYS A 89 5.87 1.13 -4.64
CA LYS A 89 7.30 1.16 -4.95
C LYS A 89 8.07 1.57 -3.71
N ASP A 90 9.14 0.85 -3.39
CA ASP A 90 10.04 1.20 -2.31
C ASP A 90 11.20 2.10 -2.76
N ASN A 91 11.92 2.65 -1.79
CA ASN A 91 13.08 3.50 -2.03
C ASN A 91 14.32 2.74 -2.57
N LYS A 92 14.26 1.41 -2.71
CA LYS A 92 15.28 0.57 -3.35
C LYS A 92 14.89 0.14 -4.77
N GLY A 93 13.70 0.53 -5.22
CA GLY A 93 13.18 0.23 -6.56
C GLY A 93 12.38 -1.07 -6.66
N GLU A 94 12.15 -1.80 -5.57
CA GLU A 94 11.22 -2.95 -5.59
C GLU A 94 9.80 -2.42 -5.75
N THR A 95 9.04 -3.08 -6.63
CA THR A 95 7.66 -2.74 -6.91
C THR A 95 6.77 -3.96 -6.77
N ARG A 96 5.53 -3.72 -6.41
CA ARG A 96 4.50 -4.78 -6.39
C ARG A 96 3.14 -4.21 -6.72
N THR A 97 2.38 -5.00 -7.46
CA THR A 97 0.97 -4.73 -7.77
C THR A 97 0.12 -5.92 -7.35
N ASP A 98 -0.96 -5.66 -6.63
CA ASP A 98 -2.00 -6.64 -6.33
C ASP A 98 -3.37 -6.06 -6.61
N GLU A 99 -4.36 -6.93 -6.79
CA GLU A 99 -5.71 -6.56 -7.18
C GLU A 99 -6.74 -7.29 -6.33
N ALA A 100 -7.89 -6.65 -6.12
CA ALA A 100 -9.06 -7.26 -5.53
C ALA A 100 -10.33 -6.79 -6.23
N THR A 101 -11.29 -7.71 -6.33
CA THR A 101 -12.64 -7.38 -6.75
C THR A 101 -13.39 -6.75 -5.59
N VAL A 102 -14.11 -5.67 -5.85
CA VAL A 102 -15.04 -5.08 -4.90
C VAL A 102 -16.20 -6.06 -4.69
N SER A 103 -16.40 -6.45 -3.43
CA SER A 103 -17.54 -7.28 -3.00
C SER A 103 -18.69 -6.41 -2.50
#